data_AF-A0A1J0AC75-F1
#
_entry.id   AF-A0A1J0AC75-F1
#
_cell.length_a   1.000
_cell.length_b   1.000
_cell.length_c   1.000
_cell.angle_alpha   90.00
_cell.angle_beta   90.00
_cell.angle_gamma   90.00
#
_symmetry.space_group_name_H-M   'P 1'
#
loop_
_entity.id
_entity.type
_entity.pdbx_description
1 polymer ?
#
loop_
_entity_poly.entity_id
_entity_poly.type
_entity_poly.pdbx_seq_one_letter_code
_entity_poly.pdbx_strand_id
1 'polypeptide(L)' 'MQYHFLGATYEHDATVVPVSEGQEGGKYRGANWKTHVANVPSQHRAPRQLCYRGVMYS' A
#
# COMPACT_ATOMS: atom_id res chain seq x y z
N MET A 1 -17.59 2.01 -9.83
CA MET A 1 -17.66 3.26 -10.64
C MET A 1 -16.89 3.02 -11.93
N GLN A 2 -17.29 3.63 -13.05
CA GLN A 2 -16.59 3.49 -14.32
C GLN A 2 -15.80 4.77 -14.61
N TYR A 3 -14.50 4.64 -14.87
CA TYR A 3 -13.63 5.78 -15.12
C TYR A 3 -13.17 5.81 -16.58
N HIS A 4 -13.13 7.01 -17.14
CA HIS A 4 -12.67 7.24 -18.51
C HIS A 4 -11.40 8.09 -18.48
N PHE A 5 -10.29 7.56 -18.99
CA PHE A 5 -9.05 8.30 -19.12
C PHE A 5 -8.35 7.92 -20.43
N LEU A 6 -7.94 8.94 -21.21
CA LEU A 6 -7.28 8.77 -22.52
C LEU A 6 -8.02 7.84 -23.50
N GLY A 7 -9.35 7.88 -23.51
CA GLY A 7 -10.17 7.04 -24.39
C GLY A 7 -10.30 5.57 -23.97
N ALA A 8 -9.67 5.16 -22.85
CA ALA A 8 -9.86 3.86 -22.25
C ALA A 8 -10.91 3.90 -21.13
N THR A 9 -11.76 2.89 -21.10
CA THR A 9 -12.69 2.59 -20.01
C THR A 9 -12.03 1.68 -19.00
N TYR A 10 -11.97 2.13 -17.75
CA TYR A 10 -11.48 1.34 -16.63
C TYR A 10 -12.66 0.96 -15.75
N GLU A 11 -12.79 -0.34 -15.48
CA GLU A 11 -13.66 -0.82 -14.42
C GLU A 11 -12.93 -0.63 -13.09
N HIS A 12 -13.55 0.11 -12.18
CA HIS A 12 -12.99 0.27 -10.84
C HIS A 12 -13.41 -0.88 -9.95
N ASP A 13 -12.55 -1.87 -9.83
CA ASP A 13 -12.58 -2.83 -8.73
C ASP A 13 -11.86 -2.22 -7.52
N ALA A 14 -12.64 -1.60 -6.64
CA ALA A 14 -12.13 -1.14 -5.35
C ALA A 14 -11.92 -2.36 -4.45
N THR A 15 -10.66 -2.73 -4.22
CA THR A 15 -10.34 -3.77 -3.24
C THR A 15 -10.62 -3.27 -1.83
N VAL A 16 -11.60 -3.86 -1.15
CA VAL A 16 -11.86 -3.59 0.26
C VAL A 16 -10.77 -4.27 1.09
N VAL A 17 -9.91 -3.48 1.72
CA VAL A 17 -8.85 -3.99 2.59
C VAL A 17 -9.34 -3.94 4.04
N PRO A 18 -9.33 -5.06 4.79
CA PRO A 18 -9.65 -5.05 6.21
C PRO A 18 -8.52 -4.36 6.98
N VAL A 19 -8.89 -3.44 7.86
CA VAL A 19 -7.97 -2.62 8.65
C VAL A 19 -8.28 -2.81 10.14
N SER A 20 -7.25 -2.89 10.98
CA SER A 20 -7.44 -2.97 12.44
C SER A 20 -7.94 -1.64 13.02
N GLU A 21 -8.56 -1.68 14.20
CA GLU A 21 -8.82 -0.46 14.95
C GLU A 21 -7.51 0.31 15.15
N GLY A 22 -7.53 1.59 14.76
CA GLY A 22 -6.32 2.41 14.73
C GLY A 22 -5.91 2.83 16.13
N GLN A 23 -4.63 2.66 16.45
CA GLN A 23 -4.05 3.15 17.71
C GLN A 23 -3.73 4.64 17.59
N GLU A 24 -3.81 5.39 18.69
CA GLU A 24 -3.36 6.79 18.70
C GLU A 24 -1.84 6.83 18.46
N GLY A 25 -1.44 7.36 17.30
CA GLY A 25 -0.04 7.54 16.93
C GLY A 25 0.60 8.77 17.56
N GLY A 26 -0.19 9.60 18.23
CA GLY A 26 0.25 10.81 18.94
C GLY A 26 -0.52 12.05 18.52
N LYS A 27 0.07 13.23 18.74
CA LYS A 27 -0.52 14.52 18.36
C LYS A 27 0.27 15.19 17.24
N TYR A 28 -0.43 15.56 16.17
CA TYR A 28 0.11 16.41 15.11
C TYR A 28 -0.68 17.72 15.08
N ARG A 29 0.02 18.86 15.27
CA ARG A 29 -0.60 20.21 15.35
C ARG A 29 -1.77 20.31 16.34
N GLY A 30 -1.67 19.60 17.47
CA GLY A 30 -2.70 19.60 18.51
C GLY A 30 -3.86 18.63 18.30
N ALA A 31 -3.98 17.99 17.12
CA ALA A 31 -4.97 16.95 16.86
C ALA A 31 -4.36 15.56 17.05
N ASN A 32 -5.13 14.62 17.62
CA ASN A 32 -4.73 13.22 17.70
C ASN A 32 -4.77 12.62 16.29
N TRP A 33 -3.72 11.93 15.89
CA TRP A 33 -3.70 11.14 14.66
C TRP A 33 -3.69 9.65 15.02
N LYS A 34 -4.31 8.83 14.16
CA LYS A 34 -4.42 7.38 14.37
C LYS A 34 -3.61 6.63 13.31
N THR A 35 -2.91 5.60 13.75
CA THR A 35 -2.20 4.67 12.87
C THR A 35 -3.06 3.45 12.66
N HIS A 36 -3.36 3.15 11.40
CA HIS A 36 -4.12 1.99 10.99
C HIS A 36 -3.19 0.94 10.40
N VAL A 37 -3.30 -0.31 10.86
CA VAL A 37 -2.54 -1.43 10.28
C VAL A 37 -3.47 -2.20 9.34
N ALA A 38 -3.06 -2.33 8.08
CA ALA A 38 -3.80 -3.11 7.11
C ALA A 38 -3.58 -4.60 7.40
N ASN A 39 -4.66 -5.36 7.55
CA ASN A 39 -4.61 -6.82 7.76
C ASN A 39 -4.44 -7.53 6.41
N VAL A 40 -3.39 -7.17 5.68
CA VAL A 40 -3.01 -7.86 4.44
C VAL A 40 -1.98 -8.92 4.83
N PRO A 41 -2.14 -10.19 4.37
CA PRO A 41 -1.08 -11.16 4.56
C PRO A 41 0.22 -10.56 4.01
N SER A 42 1.26 -10.53 4.85
CA SER A 42 2.60 -10.13 4.44
C SER A 42 2.92 -10.90 3.17
N GLN A 43 2.93 -10.20 2.03
CA GLN A 43 3.50 -10.76 0.82
C GLN A 43 4.99 -10.84 1.13
N HIS A 44 5.44 -12.02 1.58
CA HIS A 44 6.84 -12.38 1.62
C HIS A 44 7.35 -12.21 0.19
N ARG A 45 7.87 -11.02 -0.11
CA ARG A 45 8.59 -10.79 -1.34
C ARG A 45 9.83 -11.66 -1.22
N ALA A 46 9.93 -12.66 -2.08
CA ALA A 46 11.16 -13.42 -2.22
C ALA A 46 12.33 -12.43 -2.33
N PRO A 47 13.47 -12.69 -1.67
CA PRO A 47 14.63 -11.81 -1.78
C PRO A 47 14.95 -11.64 -3.27
N ARG A 48 14.73 -10.44 -3.78
CA ARG A 48 15.06 -10.12 -5.16
C ARG A 48 16.57 -9.97 -5.22
N GLN A 49 17.24 -10.85 -5.95
CA GLN A 49 18.63 -10.65 -6.32
C GLN A 49 18.69 -9.39 -7.20
N LEU A 50 19.12 -8.29 -6.58
CA LEU A 50 19.27 -7.02 -7.27
C LEU A 50 20.48 -7.13 -8.20
N CYS A 51 20.27 -6.86 -9.47
CA CYS A 51 21.31 -6.88 -10.50
C CYS A 51 21.34 -5.53 -11.21
N TYR A 52 22.50 -4.87 -11.24
CA TYR A 52 22.74 -3.73 -12.13
C TYR A 52 23.97 -3.99 -12.98
N ARG A 53 23.83 -3.90 -14.31
CA ARG A 53 24.89 -4.16 -15.30
C ARG A 53 25.64 -5.50 -15.08
N GLY A 54 24.93 -6.53 -14.64
CA GLY A 54 25.51 -7.86 -14.38
C GLY A 54 26.21 -8.00 -13.03
N VAL A 55 26.26 -6.96 -12.20
CA VAL A 55 26.76 -7.02 -10.83
C VAL A 55 25.60 -7.31 -9.88
N MET A 56 25.76 -8.36 -9.06
CA MET A 56 24.78 -8.75 -8.05
C MET A 56 25.01 -7.97 -6.75
N TYR A 57 23.93 -7.43 -6.19
CA TYR A 57 23.90 -6.79 -4.88
C TYR A 57 23.28 -7.76 -3.88
N SER A 58 24.00 -8.02 -2.79
CA SER A 58 23.61 -8.84 -1.65
C SER A 58 22.94 -8.02 -0.56
#